data_AF-A0A8H7CT51-F1
#
_entry.id   AF-A0A8H7CT51-F1
#
_cell.length_a   1.000
_cell.length_b   1.000
_cell.length_c   1.000
_cell.angle_alpha   90.00
_cell.angle_beta   90.00
_cell.angle_gamma   90.00
#
_symmetry.space_group_name_H-M   'P 1'
#
loop_
_entity.id
_entity.type
_entity.pdbx_description
1 polymer ?
#
loop_
_entity_poly.entity_id
_entity_poly.type
_entity_poly.pdbx_seq_one_letter_code
_entity_poly.pdbx_strand_id
1 'polypeptide(L)'
;MQMAVPRWKAALEKALAAHSKSTGRTIFMQLASIDPSTPVPHVRSVIFRGFVSPTDNPAHPLLLATTDVRTPKTAQMIANPHVQIVWWIDGSQEQYRIAGKAHIVPAPGHTLHKHFLHTIKSLSEGGSFDWEAKRIEVFKSMSPVMKASWCRPTPGSRLEGGEG
;
A
#
# COMPACT_ATOMS: atom_id res chain seq x y z
N MET A 1 -8.70 -16.94 -23.21
CA MET A 1 -9.02 -15.51 -23.39
C MET A 1 -7.86 -14.72 -22.83
N GLN A 2 -7.12 -13.97 -23.66
CA GLN A 2 -5.96 -13.22 -23.18
C GLN A 2 -6.47 -12.09 -22.27
N MET A 3 -6.07 -12.11 -21.00
CA MET A 3 -6.53 -11.13 -20.01
C MET A 3 -5.97 -9.75 -20.38
N ALA A 4 -6.83 -8.74 -20.48
CA ALA A 4 -6.44 -7.38 -20.84
C ALA A 4 -6.30 -6.50 -19.61
N VAL A 5 -5.44 -5.48 -19.69
CA VAL A 5 -5.28 -4.48 -18.62
C VAL A 5 -6.62 -3.77 -18.38
N PRO A 6 -7.08 -3.64 -17.11
CA PRO A 6 -8.36 -3.01 -16.84
C PRO A 6 -8.39 -1.54 -17.22
N ARG A 7 -9.52 -1.10 -17.80
CA ARG A 7 -9.72 0.30 -18.22
C ARG A 7 -9.59 1.30 -17.06
N TRP A 8 -9.95 0.91 -15.85
CA TRP A 8 -9.84 1.78 -14.67
C TRP A 8 -8.38 2.14 -14.36
N LYS A 9 -7.42 1.25 -14.63
CA LYS A 9 -5.99 1.52 -14.41
C LYS A 9 -5.52 2.62 -15.34
N ALA A 10 -5.85 2.51 -16.62
CA ALA A 10 -5.48 3.52 -17.62
C ALA A 10 -6.11 4.89 -17.32
N ALA A 11 -7.37 4.92 -16.87
CA ALA A 11 -8.03 6.17 -16.42
C ALA A 11 -7.30 6.80 -15.23
N LEU A 12 -6.99 5.99 -14.20
CA LEU A 12 -6.26 6.44 -13.02
C LEU A 12 -4.84 6.93 -13.37
N GLU A 13 -4.11 6.22 -14.23
CA GLU A 13 -2.78 6.65 -14.68
C GLU A 13 -2.83 8.00 -15.40
N LYS A 14 -3.85 8.23 -16.24
CA LYS A 14 -4.08 9.52 -16.90
C LYS A 14 -4.34 10.63 -15.89
N ALA A 15 -5.18 10.38 -14.89
CA ALA A 15 -5.47 11.32 -13.81
C ALA A 15 -4.21 11.68 -13.00
N LEU A 16 -3.41 10.68 -12.64
CA LEU A 16 -2.16 10.86 -11.90
C LEU A 16 -1.12 11.64 -12.71
N ALA A 17 -1.00 11.35 -14.01
CA ALA A 17 -0.08 12.09 -14.88
C ALA A 17 -0.45 13.58 -14.98
N ALA A 18 -1.74 13.93 -14.96
CA ALA A 18 -2.20 15.31 -14.90
C ALA A 18 -1.81 15.97 -13.57
N HIS A 19 -1.94 15.27 -12.44
CA HIS A 19 -1.58 15.77 -11.12
C HIS A 19 -0.07 15.94 -10.90
N SER A 20 0.75 14.99 -11.36
CA SER A 20 2.21 15.09 -11.24
C SER A 20 2.77 16.28 -12.00
N LYS A 21 2.22 16.57 -13.20
CA LYS A 21 2.60 17.74 -13.99
C LYS A 21 2.25 19.07 -13.31
N SER A 22 1.16 19.12 -12.54
CA SER A 22 0.69 20.35 -11.93
C SER A 22 1.27 20.63 -10.55
N THR A 23 1.65 19.60 -9.78
CA THR A 23 2.03 19.79 -8.36
C THR A 23 3.43 19.29 -7.98
N GLY A 24 4.00 18.32 -8.71
CA GLY A 24 5.27 17.67 -8.32
C GLY A 24 5.24 17.00 -6.93
N ARG A 25 4.07 16.81 -6.31
CA ARG A 25 3.93 16.34 -4.93
C ARG A 25 3.80 14.82 -4.83
N THR A 26 4.17 14.29 -3.66
CA THR A 26 3.90 12.90 -3.29
C THR A 26 2.40 12.70 -3.23
N ILE A 27 1.89 11.65 -3.89
CA ILE A 27 0.46 11.42 -3.98
C ILE A 27 0.00 10.53 -2.82
N PHE A 28 -0.89 11.07 -2.01
CA PHE A 28 -1.49 10.38 -0.87
C PHE A 28 -2.88 9.87 -1.26
N MET A 29 -3.21 8.69 -0.76
CA MET A 29 -4.54 8.09 -0.84
C MET A 29 -5.02 7.74 0.57
N GLN A 30 -6.32 7.79 0.83
CA GLN A 30 -6.87 7.43 2.13
C GLN A 30 -7.24 5.94 2.13
N LEU A 31 -6.68 5.19 3.07
CA LEU A 31 -6.93 3.77 3.26
C LEU A 31 -7.86 3.56 4.45
N ALA A 32 -9.00 2.93 4.23
CA ALA A 32 -9.89 2.42 5.26
C ALA A 32 -9.60 0.93 5.53
N SER A 33 -9.52 0.56 6.80
CA SER A 33 -9.44 -0.82 7.29
C SER A 33 -10.37 -0.99 8.50
N ILE A 34 -10.58 -2.22 8.93
CA ILE A 34 -11.44 -2.52 10.09
C ILE A 34 -10.56 -2.89 11.28
N ASP A 35 -11.01 -2.51 12.46
CA ASP A 35 -10.39 -2.92 13.72
C ASP A 35 -10.38 -4.45 13.89
N PRO A 36 -9.36 -5.07 14.52
CA PRO A 36 -9.29 -6.52 14.60
C PRO A 36 -10.31 -7.15 15.55
N SER A 37 -10.78 -6.40 16.56
CA SER A 37 -11.66 -6.92 17.62
C SER A 37 -13.05 -6.28 17.61
N THR A 38 -13.26 -5.20 16.87
CA THR A 38 -14.53 -4.46 16.81
C THR A 38 -14.93 -4.17 15.36
N PRO A 39 -16.21 -3.90 15.07
CA PRO A 39 -16.65 -3.49 13.72
C PRO A 39 -16.30 -2.02 13.38
N VAL A 40 -15.40 -1.38 14.13
CA VAL A 40 -15.07 0.04 13.98
C VAL A 40 -14.08 0.24 12.82
N PRO A 41 -14.37 1.13 11.86
CA PRO A 41 -13.43 1.45 10.79
C PRO A 41 -12.34 2.40 11.26
N HIS A 42 -11.15 2.24 10.69
CA HIS A 42 -10.02 3.15 10.86
C HIS A 42 -9.60 3.69 9.49
N VAL A 43 -9.30 4.99 9.40
CA VAL A 43 -8.87 5.65 8.16
C VAL A 43 -7.58 6.43 8.36
N ARG A 44 -6.72 6.46 7.34
CA ARG A 44 -5.47 7.24 7.33
C ARG A 44 -4.96 7.47 5.92
N SER A 45 -4.14 8.49 5.75
CA SER A 45 -3.38 8.70 4.52
C SER A 45 -2.23 7.70 4.40
N VAL A 46 -2.04 7.15 3.21
CA VAL A 46 -0.89 6.33 2.82
C VAL A 46 -0.31 6.85 1.50
N ILE A 47 0.98 6.63 1.29
CA ILE A 47 1.67 7.11 0.08
C ILE A 47 1.52 6.06 -1.02
N PHE A 48 1.03 6.48 -2.19
CA PHE A 48 1.06 5.67 -3.41
C PHE A 48 2.51 5.58 -3.94
N ARG A 49 2.94 4.37 -4.27
CA ARG A 49 4.32 4.06 -4.72
C ARG A 49 4.39 3.49 -6.14
N GLY A 50 3.26 3.37 -6.82
CA GLY A 50 3.18 2.85 -8.18
C GLY A 50 2.27 1.63 -8.30
N PHE A 51 2.16 1.16 -9.53
CA PHE A 51 1.47 -0.08 -9.87
C PHE A 51 2.47 -1.24 -9.95
N VAL A 52 2.02 -2.43 -9.56
CA VAL A 52 2.66 -3.69 -9.90
C VAL A 52 1.70 -4.43 -10.81
N SER A 53 2.09 -4.69 -12.05
CA SER A 53 1.28 -5.45 -13.01
C SER A 53 2.02 -6.76 -13.31
N PRO A 54 1.59 -7.89 -12.73
CA PRO A 54 2.15 -9.19 -13.08
C PRO A 54 2.01 -9.45 -14.59
N THR A 55 3.07 -9.90 -15.25
CA THR A 55 3.10 -10.12 -16.70
C THR A 55 2.17 -11.27 -17.12
N ASP A 56 2.02 -12.24 -16.23
CA ASP A 56 1.15 -13.41 -16.33
C ASP A 56 -0.30 -13.11 -15.94
N ASN A 57 -0.55 -12.04 -15.18
CA ASN A 57 -1.90 -11.62 -14.81
C ASN A 57 -2.14 -10.10 -14.95
N PRO A 58 -2.16 -9.58 -16.20
CA PRO A 58 -2.36 -8.16 -16.47
C PRO A 58 -3.77 -7.64 -16.10
N ALA A 59 -4.76 -8.52 -15.92
CA ALA A 59 -6.11 -8.13 -15.49
C ALA A 59 -6.20 -7.73 -14.01
N HIS A 60 -5.20 -8.08 -13.20
CA HIS A 60 -5.20 -7.83 -11.76
C HIS A 60 -3.97 -7.00 -11.34
N PRO A 61 -3.89 -5.73 -11.77
CA PRO A 61 -2.84 -4.84 -11.32
C PRO A 61 -3.01 -4.52 -9.84
N LEU A 62 -1.89 -4.40 -9.14
CA LEU A 62 -1.80 -4.14 -7.71
C LEU A 62 -1.36 -2.70 -7.46
N LEU A 63 -1.95 -2.06 -6.47
CA LEU A 63 -1.53 -0.76 -5.97
C LEU A 63 -0.47 -0.96 -4.89
N LEU A 64 0.66 -0.25 -5.01
CA LEU A 64 1.73 -0.33 -4.03
C LEU A 64 1.70 0.87 -3.08
N ALA A 65 1.82 0.57 -1.79
CA ALA A 65 1.98 1.57 -0.73
C ALA A 65 3.07 1.09 0.25
N THR A 66 3.58 2.02 1.06
CA THR A 66 4.60 1.72 2.07
C THR A 66 4.08 1.99 3.46
N THR A 67 4.43 1.13 4.41
CA THR A 67 4.07 1.31 5.82
C THR A 67 5.15 0.78 6.74
N ASP A 68 5.15 1.28 7.97
CA ASP A 68 5.93 0.71 9.06
C ASP A 68 5.16 -0.47 9.65
N VAL A 69 5.79 -1.64 9.64
CA VAL A 69 5.20 -2.92 10.06
C VAL A 69 4.71 -2.87 11.51
N ARG A 70 5.28 -2.01 12.36
CA ARG A 70 4.93 -1.86 13.77
C ARG A 70 3.62 -1.10 14.00
N THR A 71 3.05 -0.50 12.95
CA THR A 71 1.85 0.33 13.09
C THR A 71 0.57 -0.51 13.21
N PRO A 72 -0.48 -0.02 13.92
CA PRO A 72 -1.72 -0.79 14.13
C PRO A 72 -2.41 -1.27 12.84
N LYS A 73 -2.31 -0.51 11.74
CA LYS A 73 -2.91 -0.90 10.45
C LYS A 73 -2.37 -2.23 9.90
N THR A 74 -1.14 -2.60 10.26
CA THR A 74 -0.54 -3.89 9.88
C THR A 74 -1.33 -5.02 10.52
N ALA A 75 -1.61 -4.94 11.82
CA ALA A 75 -2.42 -5.92 12.55
C ALA A 75 -3.86 -5.96 12.01
N GLN A 76 -4.44 -4.79 11.71
CA GLN A 76 -5.77 -4.68 11.09
C GLN A 76 -5.84 -5.42 9.75
N MET A 77 -4.88 -5.20 8.85
CA MET A 77 -4.86 -5.87 7.53
C MET A 77 -4.55 -7.37 7.60
N ILE A 78 -3.78 -7.81 8.61
CA ILE A 78 -3.53 -9.24 8.85
C ILE A 78 -4.80 -9.93 9.36
N ALA A 79 -5.54 -9.30 10.27
CA ALA A 79 -6.79 -9.84 10.81
C ALA A 79 -7.92 -9.82 9.77
N ASN A 80 -8.04 -8.72 9.01
CA ASN A 80 -9.00 -8.58 7.93
C ASN A 80 -8.36 -7.86 6.73
N PRO A 81 -8.07 -8.58 5.63
CA PRO A 81 -7.40 -7.98 4.48
C PRO A 81 -8.32 -7.05 3.67
N HIS A 82 -9.63 -7.05 3.90
CA HIS A 82 -10.56 -6.22 3.13
C HIS A 82 -10.38 -4.75 3.50
N VAL A 83 -10.02 -3.96 2.49
CA VAL A 83 -9.79 -2.52 2.62
C VAL A 83 -10.55 -1.77 1.53
N GLN A 84 -10.75 -0.47 1.78
CA GLN A 84 -11.16 0.46 0.74
C GLN A 84 -10.16 1.60 0.66
N ILE A 85 -9.91 2.06 -0.56
CA ILE A 85 -9.15 3.27 -0.83
C ILE A 85 -10.12 4.30 -1.37
N VAL A 86 -10.01 5.53 -0.87
CA VAL A 86 -10.55 6.72 -1.53
C VAL A 86 -9.40 7.64 -1.89
N TRP A 87 -9.46 8.17 -3.11
CA TRP A 87 -8.38 8.98 -3.66
C TRP A 87 -8.96 10.11 -4.49
N TRP A 88 -8.79 11.33 -3.99
CA TRP A 88 -9.08 12.55 -4.72
C TRP A 88 -7.83 13.02 -5.49
N ILE A 89 -7.99 13.35 -6.77
CA ILE A 89 -6.90 13.79 -7.65
C ILE A 89 -7.18 15.21 -8.13
N ASP A 90 -6.52 16.19 -7.50
CA ASP A 90 -6.74 17.61 -7.78
C ASP A 90 -6.53 17.99 -9.25
N GLY A 91 -5.59 17.33 -9.93
CA GLY A 91 -5.24 17.66 -11.32
C GLY A 91 -6.36 17.34 -12.32
N SER A 92 -7.15 16.30 -12.07
CA SER A 92 -8.27 15.91 -12.93
C SER A 92 -9.65 16.22 -12.32
N GLN A 93 -9.70 16.63 -11.05
CA GLN A 93 -10.94 16.82 -10.29
C GLN A 93 -11.79 15.54 -10.22
N GLU A 94 -11.12 14.39 -10.10
CA GLU A 94 -11.76 13.08 -10.06
C GLU A 94 -11.54 12.40 -8.69
N GLN A 95 -12.52 11.59 -8.29
CA GLN A 95 -12.43 10.72 -7.12
C GLN A 95 -12.46 9.24 -7.55
N TYR A 96 -11.44 8.49 -7.12
CA TYR A 96 -11.37 7.05 -7.31
C TYR A 96 -11.66 6.34 -5.98
N ARG A 97 -12.57 5.35 -6.01
CA ARG A 97 -12.87 4.47 -4.87
C ARG A 97 -12.59 3.03 -5.27
N ILE A 98 -11.65 2.38 -4.59
CA ILE A 98 -11.19 1.04 -4.93
C ILE A 98 -11.33 0.15 -3.69
N ALA A 99 -12.18 -0.87 -3.76
CA ALA A 99 -12.28 -1.91 -2.76
C ALA A 99 -11.38 -3.09 -3.16
N GLY A 100 -10.74 -3.73 -2.19
CA GLY A 100 -9.87 -4.86 -2.48
C GLY A 100 -9.31 -5.51 -1.21
N LYS A 101 -8.33 -6.39 -1.42
CA LYS A 101 -7.55 -7.00 -0.34
C LYS A 101 -6.15 -6.39 -0.28
N ALA A 102 -5.69 -6.05 0.91
CA ALA A 102 -4.33 -5.56 1.14
C ALA A 102 -3.50 -6.61 1.85
N HIS A 103 -2.24 -6.74 1.42
CA HIS A 103 -1.29 -7.69 1.98
C HIS A 103 0.02 -6.97 2.33
N ILE A 104 0.61 -7.35 3.46
CA ILE A 104 1.88 -6.79 3.93
C ILE A 104 3.03 -7.60 3.35
N VAL A 105 4.02 -6.91 2.78
CA VAL A 105 5.27 -7.50 2.28
C VAL A 105 6.42 -7.11 3.21
N PRO A 106 6.71 -7.91 4.26
CA PRO A 106 7.80 -7.61 5.19
C PRO A 106 9.12 -8.21 4.70
N ALA A 107 10.23 -7.75 5.26
CA ALA A 107 11.55 -8.31 5.00
C ALA A 107 11.62 -9.82 5.35
N PRO A 108 12.43 -10.65 4.66
CA PRO A 108 12.52 -12.08 4.89
C PRO A 108 12.80 -12.50 6.34
N GLY A 109 13.61 -11.71 7.05
CA GLY A 109 13.93 -11.96 8.46
C GLY A 109 12.83 -11.57 9.47
N HIS A 110 11.74 -10.94 9.04
CA HIS A 110 10.66 -10.50 9.92
C HIS A 110 9.67 -11.64 10.20
N THR A 111 9.12 -11.73 11.41
CA THR A 111 8.19 -12.80 11.83
C THR A 111 6.96 -12.92 10.91
N LEU A 112 6.42 -11.78 10.46
CA LEU A 112 5.29 -11.71 9.54
C LEU A 112 5.58 -12.20 8.11
N HIS A 113 6.85 -12.46 7.75
CA HIS A 113 7.18 -12.94 6.41
C HIS A 113 6.56 -14.30 6.12
N LYS A 114 6.44 -15.17 7.12
CA LYS A 114 5.74 -16.45 7.00
C LYS A 114 4.27 -16.29 6.62
N HIS A 115 3.59 -15.30 7.22
CA HIS A 115 2.20 -14.98 6.91
C HIS A 115 2.06 -14.47 5.47
N PHE A 116 2.98 -13.62 5.03
CA PHE A 116 3.05 -13.16 3.64
C PHE A 116 3.22 -14.32 2.66
N LEU A 117 4.20 -15.22 2.89
CA LEU A 117 4.44 -16.39 2.04
C LEU A 117 3.21 -17.31 1.94
N HIS A 118 2.53 -17.56 3.07
CA HIS A 118 1.29 -18.34 3.07
C HIS A 118 0.20 -17.66 2.21
N THR A 119 0.06 -16.34 2.36
CA THR A 119 -0.97 -15.58 1.65
C THR A 119 -0.71 -15.57 0.15
N ILE A 120 0.50 -15.25 -0.30
CA ILE A 120 0.80 -15.25 -1.74
C ILE A 120 0.68 -16.66 -2.34
N LYS A 121 1.08 -17.72 -1.62
CA LYS A 121 0.91 -19.10 -2.09
C LYS A 121 -0.56 -19.44 -2.31
N SER A 122 -1.45 -18.93 -1.48
CA SER A 122 -2.90 -19.10 -1.66
C SER A 122 -3.50 -18.26 -2.81
N LEU A 123 -2.81 -17.21 -3.24
CA LEU A 123 -3.25 -16.30 -4.30
C LEU A 123 -2.64 -16.62 -5.66
N SER A 124 -1.49 -17.31 -5.69
CA SER A 124 -0.74 -17.62 -6.91
C SER A 124 -0.96 -19.07 -7.36
N GLU A 125 -1.70 -19.26 -8.45
CA GLU A 125 -1.47 -20.38 -9.37
C GLU A 125 -0.45 -20.02 -10.48
N GLY A 126 0.14 -18.83 -10.48
CA GLY A 126 1.16 -18.43 -11.46
C GLY A 126 1.87 -17.13 -11.05
N GLY A 127 3.18 -17.08 -11.28
CA GLY A 127 3.97 -15.84 -11.32
C GLY A 127 5.16 -15.76 -10.36
N SER A 128 6.38 -15.73 -10.88
CA SER A 128 7.62 -15.50 -10.13
C SER A 128 7.90 -14.01 -9.89
N PHE A 129 6.95 -13.24 -9.35
CA PHE A 129 7.22 -11.84 -9.03
C PHE A 129 8.14 -11.75 -7.80
N ASP A 130 9.32 -11.16 -7.96
CA ASP A 130 10.28 -10.98 -6.87
C ASP A 130 9.86 -9.80 -5.97
N TRP A 131 9.02 -10.14 -4.99
CA TRP A 131 8.53 -9.19 -3.99
C TRP A 131 9.63 -8.59 -3.11
N GLU A 132 10.73 -9.31 -2.88
CA GLU A 132 11.83 -8.81 -2.07
C GLU A 132 12.67 -7.80 -2.84
N ALA A 133 12.99 -8.09 -4.10
CA ALA A 133 13.63 -7.13 -4.99
C ALA A 133 12.79 -5.85 -5.09
N LYS A 134 11.47 -5.97 -5.26
CA LYS A 134 10.58 -4.80 -5.31
C LYS A 134 10.54 -4.01 -4.00
N ARG A 135 10.53 -4.69 -2.85
CA ARG A 135 10.59 -4.05 -1.53
C ARG A 135 11.88 -3.26 -1.34
N ILE A 136 13.02 -3.84 -1.73
CA ILE A 136 14.34 -3.19 -1.67
C ILE A 136 14.41 -1.99 -2.63
N GLU A 137 13.94 -2.14 -3.86
CA GLU A 137 13.87 -1.07 -4.86
C GLU A 137 13.10 0.14 -4.31
N VAL A 138 11.89 -0.10 -3.78
CA VAL A 138 11.02 0.93 -3.21
C VAL A 138 11.63 1.56 -1.97
N PHE A 139 12.29 0.77 -1.10
CA PHE A 139 13.00 1.34 0.04
C PHE A 139 14.16 2.25 -0.42
N LYS A 140 14.96 1.81 -1.39
CA LYS A 140 16.11 2.56 -1.90
C LYS A 140 15.70 3.90 -2.50
N SER A 141 14.55 3.98 -3.19
CA SER A 141 14.04 5.22 -3.80
C SER A 141 13.50 6.25 -2.80
N MET A 142 13.36 5.91 -1.51
CA MET A 142 12.90 6.86 -0.49
C MET A 142 13.98 7.86 -0.08
N SER A 143 13.55 9.06 0.31
CA SER A 143 14.42 10.09 0.89
C SER A 143 15.04 9.62 2.22
N PRO A 144 16.23 10.14 2.59
CA PRO A 144 16.87 9.80 3.87
C PRO A 144 15.96 10.05 5.08
N VAL A 145 15.22 11.16 5.07
CA VAL A 145 14.27 11.51 6.14
C VAL A 145 13.15 10.47 6.28
N MET A 146 12.61 9.98 5.14
CA MET A 146 11.60 8.94 5.16
C MET A 146 12.15 7.62 5.70
N LYS A 147 13.36 7.23 5.31
CA LYS A 147 14.03 6.01 5.84
C LYS A 147 14.25 6.13 7.35
N ALA A 148 14.74 7.28 7.82
CA ALA A 148 14.97 7.53 9.23
C ALA A 148 13.68 7.49 10.07
N SER A 149 12.51 7.77 9.48
CA SER A 149 11.23 7.68 10.18
C SER A 149 10.93 6.28 10.72
N TRP A 150 11.47 5.22 10.11
CA TRP A 150 11.30 3.83 10.55
C TRP A 150 12.26 3.42 11.66
N CYS A 151 13.27 4.25 11.97
CA CYS A 151 14.16 4.05 13.11
C CYS A 151 13.65 4.75 14.38
N ARG A 152 12.56 5.52 14.29
CA ARG A 152 11.93 6.19 15.44
C ARG A 152 11.32 5.15 16.39
N PRO A 153 11.03 5.55 17.65
CA PRO A 153 10.23 4.74 18.57
C PRO A 153 8.95 4.23 17.91
N THR A 154 8.45 3.10 18.40
CA THR A 154 7.24 2.47 17.85
C THR A 154 6.11 3.48 17.72
N PRO A 155 5.54 3.67 16.52
CA PRO A 155 4.49 4.67 16.32
C PRO A 155 3.33 4.50 17.30
N GLY A 156 2.95 5.59 17.98
CA GLY A 156 1.94 5.57 19.04
C GLY A 156 2.51 5.34 20.45
N SER A 157 3.83 5.16 20.60
CA SER A 157 4.48 5.19 21.91
C SER A 157 4.31 6.57 22.57
N ARG A 158 4.20 6.60 23.90
CA ARG A 158 4.17 7.84 24.68
C ARG A 158 5.40 8.69 24.35
N LEU A 159 5.20 9.97 24.13
CA LEU A 159 6.29 10.94 24.04
C LEU A 159 6.73 11.32 25.44
N GLU A 160 8.02 11.22 25.74
CA GLU A 160 8.56 11.74 27.00
C GLU A 160 8.61 13.27 26.94
N GLY A 161 8.10 13.93 27.98
CA GLY A 161 8.15 15.40 28.11
C GLY A 161 7.09 16.19 27.33
N GLY A 162 6.09 15.54 26.73
CA GLY A 162 4.91 16.24 26.18
C GLY A 162 3.85 16.47 27.26
N GLU A 163 3.43 17.72 27.45
CA GLU A 163 2.21 18.03 28.21
C GLU A 163 1.00 17.47 27.45
N GLY A 164 0.17 16.69 28.14
CA GLY A 164 -1.03 16.05 27.59
C GLY A 164 -2.27 16.90 27.77
#